data_AF-A0A7C2VLX4-F1
#
_entry.id   AF-A0A7C2VLX4-F1
#
_cell.length_a   1.000
_cell.length_b   1.000
_cell.length_c   1.000
_cell.angle_alpha   90.00
_cell.angle_beta   90.00
_cell.angle_gamma   90.00
#
_symmetry.space_group_name_H-M   'P 1'
#
loop_
_entity.id
_entity.type
_entity.pdbx_description
1 polymer ?
#
loop_
_entity_poly.entity_id
_entity_poly.type
_entity_poly.pdbx_seq_one_letter_code
_entity_poly.pdbx_strand_id
1 'polypeptide(L)'
;YLGRRFIPNTHGYGRFRGGNGWASLWLIWRTQRFNVGCNGHMPTLPYLKGLFGGYPPPSWFGITVKNTNILELIGKGEVPGSIMEVIDMVKEGKLKGDLVIHRTPFWEDVKQGDLMGIYYTGGVGFGDPIERDPSLIVKDLENGFLTKEWAEKVYGVICRYDEREKKWVVDEEATDEKRRRIREERLSKGVPVKEWWVKEREKVAAGRLPEDVKEMIRDSMSRSEKMAKEFREFWQLPEDFTL
;
A
#
# COMPACT_ATOMS: atom_id res chain seq x y z
N TYR A 1 -2.95 -20.85 12.83
CA TYR A 1 -2.34 -20.00 11.79
C TYR A 1 -1.84 -20.91 10.68
N LEU A 2 -2.23 -20.63 9.43
CA LEU A 2 -1.64 -21.27 8.26
C LEU A 2 -0.44 -20.48 7.74
N GLY A 3 -0.41 -19.16 7.99
CA GLY A 3 0.68 -18.30 7.57
C GLY A 3 0.88 -17.12 8.51
N ARG A 4 2.14 -16.75 8.76
CA ARG A 4 2.54 -15.50 9.40
C ARG A 4 3.91 -15.10 8.86
N ARG A 5 3.98 -14.02 8.10
CA ARG A 5 5.23 -13.62 7.42
C ARG A 5 5.25 -12.11 7.16
N PHE A 6 6.46 -11.56 7.07
CA PHE A 6 6.66 -10.28 6.40
C PHE A 6 6.25 -10.39 4.94
N ILE A 7 5.83 -9.27 4.38
CA ILE A 7 5.46 -9.20 2.97
C ILE A 7 6.34 -8.13 2.31
N PRO A 8 6.94 -8.42 1.16
CA PRO A 8 7.79 -7.45 0.49
C PRO A 8 7.01 -6.21 0.04
N ASN A 9 7.72 -5.09 -0.12
CA ASN A 9 7.24 -3.85 -0.74
C ASN A 9 6.14 -3.12 0.04
N THR A 10 6.06 -3.31 1.37
CA THR A 10 4.93 -2.76 2.16
C THR A 10 5.31 -1.84 3.28
N HIS A 11 6.58 -1.46 3.31
CA HIS A 11 7.05 -0.25 3.94
C HIS A 11 6.82 0.97 3.02
N GLY A 12 6.73 2.15 3.61
CA GLY A 12 6.88 3.40 2.90
C GLY A 12 8.31 3.55 2.39
N TYR A 13 8.46 3.91 1.12
CA TYR A 13 9.76 4.05 0.47
C TYR A 13 10.44 5.36 0.85
N GLY A 14 11.77 5.34 0.98
CA GLY A 14 12.56 6.54 1.22
C GLY A 14 14.04 6.23 1.33
N ARG A 15 14.89 7.25 1.41
CA ARG A 15 16.32 7.09 1.77
C ARG A 15 16.46 6.17 2.99
N PHE A 16 15.63 6.41 4.00
CA PHE A 16 15.34 5.46 5.06
C PHE A 16 13.90 4.95 4.91
N ARG A 17 13.75 3.66 4.61
CA ARG A 17 12.43 3.04 4.49
C ARG A 17 11.72 2.96 5.85
N GLY A 18 10.40 2.88 5.81
CA GLY A 18 9.59 2.55 6.97
C GLY A 18 9.78 1.11 7.47
N GLY A 19 9.18 0.82 8.62
CA GLY A 19 9.01 -0.56 9.09
C GLY A 19 8.19 -1.39 8.10
N ASN A 20 8.54 -2.65 7.90
CA ASN A 20 7.87 -3.48 6.91
C ASN A 20 6.51 -3.99 7.41
N GLY A 21 5.55 -4.10 6.50
CA GLY A 21 4.28 -4.75 6.78
C GLY A 21 4.44 -6.26 6.91
N TRP A 22 3.42 -6.90 7.48
CA TRP A 22 3.34 -8.35 7.62
C TRP A 22 1.91 -8.80 7.39
N ALA A 23 1.70 -10.10 7.26
CA ALA A 23 0.36 -10.66 7.12
C ALA A 23 0.19 -11.90 8.00
N SER A 24 -1.06 -12.18 8.35
CA SER A 24 -1.43 -13.44 8.97
C SER A 24 -2.62 -14.08 8.26
N LEU A 25 -2.53 -15.40 8.09
CA LEU A 25 -3.57 -16.24 7.51
C LEU A 25 -4.04 -17.26 8.55
N TRP A 26 -5.34 -17.24 8.82
CA TRP A 26 -6.01 -17.98 9.88
C TRP A 26 -6.96 -18.98 9.24
N LEU A 27 -6.91 -20.22 9.71
CA LEU A 27 -7.95 -21.22 9.51
C LEU A 27 -8.82 -21.21 10.76
N ILE A 28 -10.12 -21.00 10.58
CA ILE A 28 -11.07 -21.14 11.67
C ILE A 28 -11.24 -22.63 11.97
N TRP A 29 -11.01 -23.00 13.23
CA TRP A 29 -10.87 -24.40 13.63
C TRP A 29 -11.59 -24.69 14.94
N ARG A 30 -12.29 -25.83 15.02
CA ARG A 30 -13.00 -26.32 16.22
C ARG A 30 -14.04 -25.36 16.79
N THR A 31 -14.68 -24.57 15.94
CA THR A 31 -15.81 -23.71 16.33
C THR A 31 -16.86 -23.68 15.24
N GLN A 32 -18.14 -23.72 15.65
CA GLN A 32 -19.28 -23.63 14.72
C GLN A 32 -19.69 -22.18 14.45
N ARG A 33 -19.26 -21.25 15.30
CA ARG A 33 -19.51 -19.83 15.14
C ARG A 33 -18.39 -19.04 15.80
N PHE A 34 -17.76 -18.18 15.02
CA PHE A 34 -16.81 -17.20 15.49
C PHE A 34 -17.07 -15.89 14.77
N ASN A 35 -17.16 -14.81 15.52
CA ASN A 35 -17.41 -13.51 14.96
C ASN A 35 -16.11 -12.71 14.93
N VAL A 36 -15.82 -12.08 13.79
CA VAL A 36 -14.64 -11.22 13.67
C VAL A 36 -15.03 -9.85 13.14
N GLY A 37 -14.71 -8.82 13.94
CA GLY A 37 -14.65 -7.45 13.49
C GLY A 37 -13.20 -7.04 13.19
N CYS A 38 -12.96 -6.47 12.02
CA CYS A 38 -11.70 -5.81 11.69
C CYS A 38 -11.97 -4.32 11.54
N ASN A 39 -11.54 -3.56 12.54
CA ASN A 39 -11.63 -2.10 12.56
C ASN A 39 -10.25 -1.51 12.31
N GLY A 40 -10.16 -0.63 11.31
CA GLY A 40 -8.92 0.03 10.90
C GLY A 40 -9.24 1.25 10.05
N HIS A 41 -8.23 2.06 9.73
CA HIS A 41 -8.41 3.24 8.89
C HIS A 41 -8.91 2.87 7.48
N MET A 42 -9.64 3.75 6.80
CA MET A 42 -10.05 3.53 5.40
C MET A 42 -8.81 3.26 4.52
N PRO A 43 -8.66 2.06 3.93
CA PRO A 43 -7.50 1.74 3.10
C PRO A 43 -7.56 2.39 1.71
N THR A 44 -8.64 3.11 1.39
CA THR A 44 -8.75 3.89 0.15
C THR A 44 -7.92 5.17 0.17
N LEU A 45 -7.50 5.64 1.35
CA LEU A 45 -6.70 6.86 1.51
C LEU A 45 -5.52 6.62 2.46
N PRO A 46 -4.26 6.70 2.00
CA PRO A 46 -3.12 6.64 2.91
C PRO A 46 -3.15 7.88 3.83
N TYR A 47 -3.50 7.66 5.10
CA TYR A 47 -3.54 8.71 6.13
C TYR A 47 -2.14 9.09 6.62
N LEU A 48 -1.20 8.16 6.48
CA LEU A 48 0.20 8.37 6.79
C LEU A 48 0.87 9.12 5.64
N LYS A 49 1.75 10.07 5.95
CA LYS A 49 2.56 10.79 4.95
C LYS A 49 4.03 10.49 5.21
N GLY A 50 4.79 10.23 4.15
CA GLY A 50 6.24 10.19 4.27
C GLY A 50 6.82 11.57 4.56
N LEU A 51 8.06 11.59 5.03
CA LEU A 51 8.73 12.81 5.47
C LEU A 51 9.89 13.16 4.52
N PHE A 52 10.00 14.44 4.17
CA PHE A 52 11.10 15.01 3.37
C PHE A 52 11.44 14.21 2.10
N GLY A 53 10.43 13.81 1.33
CA GLY A 53 10.59 13.04 0.08
C GLY A 53 10.29 11.54 0.21
N GLY A 54 10.05 11.07 1.44
CA GLY A 54 9.56 9.70 1.67
C GLY A 54 8.10 9.50 1.25
N TYR A 55 7.74 8.24 1.04
CA TYR A 55 6.42 7.80 0.61
C TYR A 55 5.63 7.12 1.74
N PRO A 56 4.29 7.15 1.68
CA PRO A 56 3.46 6.33 2.54
C PRO A 56 3.61 4.83 2.21
N PRO A 57 3.33 3.93 3.17
CA PRO A 57 3.18 2.51 2.88
C PRO A 57 1.90 2.26 2.06
N PRO A 58 1.78 1.10 1.40
CA PRO A 58 0.51 0.66 0.84
C PRO A 58 -0.53 0.43 1.94
N SER A 59 -1.79 0.59 1.58
CA SER A 59 -2.91 0.37 2.49
C SER A 59 -3.09 -1.10 2.86
N TRP A 60 -3.65 -1.33 4.05
CA TRP A 60 -4.05 -2.66 4.49
C TRP A 60 -5.26 -3.18 3.71
N PHE A 61 -5.47 -4.50 3.72
CA PHE A 61 -6.70 -5.13 3.28
C PHE A 61 -6.90 -6.44 4.05
N GLY A 62 -8.14 -6.92 4.09
CA GLY A 62 -8.49 -8.22 4.65
C GLY A 62 -9.01 -9.16 3.58
N ILE A 63 -9.01 -10.46 3.87
CA ILE A 63 -9.80 -11.43 3.13
C ILE A 63 -10.61 -12.29 4.09
N THR A 64 -11.78 -12.72 3.64
CA THR A 64 -12.52 -13.85 4.20
C THR A 64 -12.82 -14.80 3.06
N VAL A 65 -12.65 -16.10 3.28
CA VAL A 65 -13.13 -17.14 2.36
C VAL A 65 -14.04 -18.06 3.13
N LYS A 66 -15.33 -18.03 2.80
CA LYS A 66 -16.33 -18.85 3.48
C LYS A 66 -16.66 -20.12 2.72
N ASN A 67 -17.21 -21.11 3.42
CA ASN A 67 -17.74 -22.34 2.84
C ASN A 67 -16.69 -23.11 2.04
N THR A 68 -15.46 -23.18 2.56
CA THR A 68 -14.33 -23.67 1.78
C THR A 68 -14.18 -25.19 1.81
N ASN A 69 -13.47 -25.74 0.81
CA ASN A 69 -12.97 -27.12 0.83
C ASN A 69 -11.55 -27.24 1.44
N ILE A 70 -11.08 -26.26 2.23
CA ILE A 70 -9.68 -26.21 2.69
C ILE A 70 -9.23 -27.45 3.46
N LEU A 71 -10.11 -28.07 4.24
CA LEU A 71 -9.76 -29.26 5.02
C LEU A 71 -9.44 -30.46 4.12
N GLU A 72 -10.09 -30.57 2.96
CA GLU A 72 -9.79 -31.58 1.94
C GLU A 72 -8.40 -31.33 1.33
N LEU A 73 -8.11 -30.06 0.97
CA LEU A 73 -6.82 -29.66 0.42
C LEU A 73 -5.67 -29.92 1.41
N ILE A 74 -5.88 -29.58 2.70
CA ILE A 74 -4.92 -29.90 3.77
C ILE A 74 -4.71 -31.42 3.86
N GLY A 75 -5.77 -32.22 3.76
CA GLY A 75 -5.66 -33.68 3.73
C GLY A 75 -4.84 -34.23 2.56
N LYS A 76 -4.76 -33.48 1.46
CA LYS A 76 -3.93 -33.76 0.27
C LYS A 76 -2.52 -33.17 0.35
N GLY A 77 -2.18 -32.45 1.44
CA GLY A 77 -0.91 -31.75 1.59
C GLY A 77 -0.85 -30.37 0.92
N GLU A 78 -1.97 -29.87 0.42
CA GLU A 78 -2.07 -28.61 -0.33
C GLU A 78 -2.50 -27.46 0.60
N VAL A 79 -1.54 -26.97 1.39
CA VAL A 79 -1.80 -25.94 2.41
C VAL A 79 -1.34 -24.57 1.92
N PRO A 80 -2.22 -23.56 1.80
CA PRO A 80 -1.80 -22.20 1.48
C PRO A 80 -1.03 -21.58 2.65
N GLY A 81 0.13 -21.01 2.36
CA GLY A 81 0.99 -20.35 3.34
C GLY A 81 0.82 -18.84 3.43
N SER A 82 0.09 -18.20 2.48
CA SER A 82 -0.10 -16.75 2.44
C SER A 82 -1.47 -16.34 1.92
N ILE A 83 -1.84 -15.08 2.20
CA ILE A 83 -3.08 -14.46 1.71
C ILE A 83 -3.11 -14.46 0.18
N MET A 84 -1.98 -14.19 -0.48
CA MET A 84 -1.89 -14.16 -1.94
C MET A 84 -2.08 -15.56 -2.53
N GLU A 85 -1.44 -16.58 -1.95
CA GLU A 85 -1.66 -17.98 -2.36
C GLU A 85 -3.13 -18.39 -2.23
N VAL A 86 -3.84 -17.95 -1.16
CA VAL A 86 -5.29 -18.19 -1.03
C VAL A 86 -6.06 -17.55 -2.19
N ILE A 87 -5.79 -16.29 -2.50
CA ILE A 87 -6.46 -15.57 -3.59
C ILE A 87 -6.21 -16.28 -4.93
N ASP A 88 -4.97 -16.70 -5.19
CA ASP A 88 -4.60 -17.36 -6.43
C ASP A 88 -5.22 -18.75 -6.52
N MET A 89 -5.20 -19.55 -5.45
CA MET A 89 -5.87 -20.86 -5.40
C MET A 89 -7.40 -20.75 -5.62
N VAL A 90 -8.05 -19.67 -5.16
CA VAL A 90 -9.46 -19.42 -5.46
C VAL A 90 -9.67 -19.09 -6.93
N LYS A 91 -8.85 -18.20 -7.50
CA LYS A 91 -8.91 -17.83 -8.93
C LYS A 91 -8.67 -19.02 -9.85
N GLU A 92 -7.77 -19.92 -9.47
CA GLU A 92 -7.45 -21.16 -10.18
C GLU A 92 -8.52 -22.25 -9.97
N GLY A 93 -9.49 -22.03 -9.08
CA GLY A 93 -10.56 -22.98 -8.77
C GLY A 93 -10.13 -24.16 -7.90
N LYS A 94 -8.89 -24.17 -7.41
CA LYS A 94 -8.33 -25.20 -6.53
C LYS A 94 -8.94 -25.14 -5.13
N LEU A 95 -8.98 -23.93 -4.56
CA LEU A 95 -9.70 -23.64 -3.33
C LEU A 95 -11.10 -23.13 -3.68
N LYS A 96 -12.12 -23.92 -3.34
CA LYS A 96 -13.52 -23.52 -3.47
C LYS A 96 -13.91 -22.69 -2.25
N GLY A 97 -14.78 -21.71 -2.44
CA GLY A 97 -15.35 -20.90 -1.38
C GLY A 97 -15.69 -19.49 -1.83
N ASP A 98 -16.41 -18.77 -0.96
CA ASP A 98 -16.87 -17.41 -1.21
C ASP A 98 -15.80 -16.42 -0.74
N LEU A 99 -14.91 -16.00 -1.65
CA LEU A 99 -13.86 -15.01 -1.37
C LEU A 99 -14.43 -13.59 -1.35
N VAL A 100 -14.20 -12.90 -0.25
CA VAL A 100 -14.41 -11.46 -0.10
C VAL A 100 -13.10 -10.78 0.21
N ILE A 101 -12.75 -9.73 -0.55
CA ILE A 101 -11.61 -8.86 -0.28
C ILE A 101 -12.13 -7.59 0.39
N HIS A 102 -11.74 -7.38 1.64
CA HIS A 102 -12.17 -6.27 2.46
C HIS A 102 -11.25 -5.07 2.30
N ARG A 103 -11.82 -3.95 1.87
CA ARG A 103 -11.15 -2.65 1.70
C ARG A 103 -11.80 -1.54 2.53
N THR A 104 -12.54 -1.93 3.56
CA THR A 104 -13.15 -1.06 4.57
C THR A 104 -13.23 -1.87 5.87
N PRO A 105 -13.51 -1.24 7.02
CA PRO A 105 -13.89 -1.97 8.22
C PRO A 105 -14.99 -2.98 7.89
N PHE A 106 -14.87 -4.19 8.46
CA PHE A 106 -15.78 -5.29 8.15
C PHE A 106 -16.06 -6.14 9.37
N TRP A 107 -17.19 -6.85 9.31
CA TRP A 107 -17.67 -7.73 10.35
C TRP A 107 -18.17 -9.02 9.70
N GLU A 108 -17.63 -10.15 10.12
CA GLU A 108 -17.92 -11.44 9.49
C GLU A 108 -18.22 -12.50 10.54
N ASP A 109 -19.33 -13.21 10.34
CA ASP A 109 -19.59 -14.49 10.98
C ASP A 109 -18.90 -15.59 10.17
N VAL A 110 -17.94 -16.27 10.79
CA VAL A 110 -17.16 -17.37 10.22
C VAL A 110 -17.32 -18.64 11.05
N LYS A 111 -17.10 -19.80 10.43
CA LYS A 111 -17.19 -21.12 11.05
C LYS A 111 -15.98 -21.98 10.72
N GLN A 112 -15.88 -23.14 11.35
CA GLN A 112 -14.83 -24.10 11.05
C GLN A 112 -14.71 -24.37 9.55
N GLY A 113 -13.48 -24.32 9.04
CA GLY A 113 -13.18 -24.48 7.62
C GLY A 113 -13.17 -23.17 6.84
N ASP A 114 -13.60 -22.05 7.41
CA ASP A 114 -13.43 -20.74 6.77
C ASP A 114 -12.00 -20.23 6.97
N LEU A 115 -11.55 -19.39 6.03
CA LEU A 115 -10.26 -18.71 6.08
C LEU A 115 -10.44 -17.22 6.33
N MET A 116 -9.52 -16.65 7.10
CA MET A 116 -9.40 -15.22 7.29
C MET A 116 -7.95 -14.80 7.12
N GLY A 117 -7.73 -13.71 6.39
CA GLY A 117 -6.41 -13.11 6.23
C GLY A 117 -6.44 -11.63 6.54
N ILE A 118 -5.42 -11.14 7.24
CA ILE A 118 -5.22 -9.69 7.43
C ILE A 118 -3.83 -9.32 6.95
N TYR A 119 -3.82 -8.30 6.11
CA TYR A 119 -2.64 -7.57 5.69
C TYR A 119 -2.40 -6.41 6.65
N TYR A 120 -1.22 -6.29 7.25
CA TYR A 120 -0.88 -5.19 8.15
C TYR A 120 0.05 -4.20 7.45
N THR A 121 -0.32 -2.92 7.46
CA THR A 121 0.46 -1.86 6.83
C THR A 121 1.79 -1.62 7.55
N GLY A 122 2.82 -1.21 6.81
CA GLY A 122 4.11 -0.83 7.34
C GLY A 122 4.14 0.61 7.87
N GLY A 123 5.35 1.10 8.16
CA GLY A 123 5.61 2.49 8.51
C GLY A 123 5.91 3.36 7.29
N VAL A 124 5.99 4.68 7.48
CA VAL A 124 6.33 5.64 6.42
C VAL A 124 7.83 5.71 6.12
N GLY A 125 8.19 6.12 4.92
CA GLY A 125 9.58 6.41 4.54
C GLY A 125 10.01 7.85 4.86
N PHE A 126 11.32 8.06 4.90
CA PHE A 126 11.99 9.34 5.05
C PHE A 126 13.00 9.56 3.94
N GLY A 127 13.05 10.77 3.35
CA GLY A 127 14.02 11.14 2.32
C GLY A 127 13.70 10.57 0.94
N ASP A 128 14.32 11.10 -0.11
CA ASP A 128 14.14 10.60 -1.49
C ASP A 128 14.65 9.15 -1.63
N PRO A 129 13.81 8.20 -2.12
CA PRO A 129 14.24 6.82 -2.32
C PRO A 129 15.52 6.64 -3.15
N ILE A 130 15.76 7.47 -4.17
CA ILE A 130 16.98 7.30 -4.99
C ILE A 130 18.27 7.72 -4.28
N GLU A 131 18.18 8.23 -3.05
CA GLU A 131 19.35 8.49 -2.18
C GLU A 131 19.62 7.34 -1.19
N ARG A 132 18.81 6.27 -1.19
CA ARG A 132 19.04 5.11 -0.32
C ARG A 132 20.35 4.43 -0.68
N ASP A 133 21.14 4.06 0.32
CA ASP A 133 22.36 3.29 0.14
C ASP A 133 22.05 1.93 -0.53
N PRO A 134 22.66 1.59 -1.69
CA PRO A 134 22.46 0.30 -2.35
C PRO A 134 22.77 -0.92 -1.47
N SER A 135 23.69 -0.82 -0.50
CA SER A 135 23.99 -1.91 0.43
C SER A 135 22.80 -2.24 1.34
N LEU A 136 21.97 -1.24 1.68
CA LEU A 136 20.75 -1.45 2.45
C LEU A 136 19.63 -2.04 1.59
N ILE A 137 19.63 -1.78 0.28
CA ILE A 137 18.74 -2.45 -0.68
C ILE A 137 19.05 -3.94 -0.74
N VAL A 138 20.33 -4.32 -0.80
CA VAL A 138 20.76 -5.73 -0.74
C VAL A 138 20.21 -6.41 0.51
N LYS A 139 20.36 -5.80 1.68
CA LYS A 139 19.80 -6.33 2.94
C LYS A 139 18.28 -6.50 2.88
N ASP A 140 17.58 -5.57 2.24
CA ASP A 140 16.12 -5.66 2.12
C ASP A 140 15.68 -6.78 1.16
N LEU A 141 16.45 -7.04 0.10
CA LEU A 141 16.23 -8.15 -0.82
C LEU A 141 16.51 -9.50 -0.14
N GLU A 142 17.62 -9.61 0.61
CA GLU A 142 17.99 -10.81 1.36
C GLU A 142 16.95 -11.19 2.42
N ASN A 143 16.40 -10.19 3.11
CA ASN A 143 15.36 -10.40 4.12
C ASN A 143 13.94 -10.56 3.53
N GLY A 144 13.77 -10.46 2.20
CA GLY A 144 12.46 -10.55 1.55
C GLY A 144 11.53 -9.39 1.88
N PHE A 145 12.06 -8.24 2.28
CA PHE A 145 11.29 -7.01 2.54
C PHE A 145 11.07 -6.19 1.28
N LEU A 146 11.84 -6.45 0.24
CA LEU A 146 11.78 -5.77 -1.05
C LEU A 146 11.92 -6.81 -2.16
N THR A 147 11.27 -6.60 -3.30
CA THR A 147 11.54 -7.40 -4.51
C THR A 147 12.52 -6.68 -5.43
N LYS A 148 13.23 -7.44 -6.26
CA LYS A 148 14.15 -6.90 -7.28
C LYS A 148 13.48 -5.84 -8.16
N GLU A 149 12.25 -6.09 -8.60
CA GLU A 149 11.49 -5.15 -9.42
C GLU A 149 11.31 -3.79 -8.72
N TRP A 150 10.99 -3.80 -7.43
CA TRP A 150 10.77 -2.57 -6.67
C TRP A 150 12.08 -1.87 -6.26
N ALA A 151 13.16 -2.62 -6.06
CA ALA A 151 14.51 -2.06 -5.93
C ALA A 151 14.87 -1.20 -7.15
N GLU A 152 14.64 -1.72 -8.36
CA GLU A 152 14.90 -0.98 -9.58
C GLU A 152 13.92 0.20 -9.76
N LYS A 153 12.61 -0.07 -9.62
CA LYS A 153 11.56 0.90 -9.98
C LYS A 153 11.55 2.12 -9.06
N VAL A 154 11.76 1.93 -7.76
CA VAL A 154 11.61 3.00 -6.76
C VAL A 154 12.94 3.58 -6.33
N TYR A 155 13.94 2.73 -6.08
CA TYR A 155 15.23 3.15 -5.56
C TYR A 155 16.28 3.39 -6.67
N GLY A 156 15.95 2.99 -7.90
CA GLY A 156 16.88 3.05 -9.03
C GLY A 156 18.07 2.11 -8.91
N VAL A 157 18.00 1.10 -8.02
CA VAL A 157 19.13 0.19 -7.75
C VAL A 157 18.97 -1.08 -8.56
N ILE A 158 19.98 -1.38 -9.38
CA ILE A 158 20.03 -2.57 -10.22
C ILE A 158 20.78 -3.66 -9.45
N CYS A 159 20.06 -4.72 -9.09
CA CYS A 159 20.63 -5.88 -8.40
C CYS A 159 20.48 -7.15 -9.25
N ARG A 160 21.50 -8.02 -9.19
CA ARG A 160 21.44 -9.40 -9.70
C ARG A 160 21.68 -10.38 -8.56
N TYR A 161 21.02 -11.52 -8.61
CA TYR A 161 21.30 -12.62 -7.68
C TYR A 161 22.41 -13.49 -8.26
N ASP A 162 23.48 -13.67 -7.50
CA ASP A 162 24.58 -14.57 -7.84
C ASP A 162 24.26 -15.97 -7.29
N GLU A 163 23.93 -16.90 -8.19
CA GLU A 163 23.57 -18.27 -7.81
C GLU A 163 24.72 -19.05 -7.17
N ARG A 164 25.98 -18.72 -7.50
CA ARG A 164 27.16 -19.41 -6.95
C ARG A 164 27.41 -18.98 -5.52
N GLU A 165 27.35 -17.67 -5.30
CA GLU A 165 27.64 -17.03 -4.01
C GLU A 165 26.40 -16.93 -3.11
N LYS A 166 25.21 -17.25 -3.65
CA LYS A 166 23.91 -17.15 -2.97
C LYS A 166 23.66 -15.78 -2.34
N LYS A 167 24.02 -14.70 -3.05
CA LYS A 167 23.92 -13.33 -2.56
C LYS A 167 23.45 -12.37 -3.64
N TRP A 168 22.88 -11.25 -3.22
CA TRP A 168 22.56 -10.15 -4.13
C TRP A 168 23.79 -9.28 -4.36
N VAL A 169 24.02 -8.93 -5.63
CA VAL A 169 25.13 -8.06 -6.06
C VAL A 169 24.54 -6.85 -6.76
N VAL A 170 24.98 -5.67 -6.35
CA VAL A 170 24.62 -4.39 -6.98
C VAL A 170 25.48 -4.20 -8.23
N ASP A 171 24.86 -3.73 -9.30
CA ASP A 171 25.54 -3.17 -10.46
C ASP A 171 25.63 -1.65 -10.27
N GLU A 172 26.81 -1.17 -9.87
CA GLU A 172 27.01 0.24 -9.51
C GLU A 172 26.82 1.16 -10.72
N GLU A 173 27.44 0.83 -11.86
CA GLU A 173 27.34 1.62 -13.09
C GLU A 173 25.90 1.68 -13.60
N ALA A 174 25.20 0.54 -13.63
CA ALA A 174 23.80 0.50 -14.06
C ALA A 174 22.87 1.22 -13.06
N THR A 175 23.19 1.19 -11.77
CA THR A 175 22.45 1.92 -10.72
C THR A 175 22.61 3.43 -10.89
N ASP A 176 23.82 3.92 -11.12
CA ASP A 176 24.07 5.35 -11.33
C ASP A 176 23.36 5.86 -12.59
N GLU A 177 23.44 5.10 -13.68
CA GLU A 177 22.73 5.41 -14.92
C GLU A 177 21.20 5.37 -14.72
N LYS A 178 20.67 4.38 -14.00
CA LYS A 178 19.23 4.30 -13.69
C LYS A 178 18.77 5.50 -12.86
N ARG A 179 19.53 5.89 -11.84
CA ARG A 179 19.22 7.06 -11.00
C ARG A 179 19.30 8.36 -11.78
N ARG A 180 20.27 8.52 -12.67
CA ARG A 180 20.34 9.66 -13.60
C ARG A 180 19.09 9.74 -14.46
N ARG A 181 18.66 8.63 -15.07
CA ARG A 181 17.41 8.56 -15.86
C ARG A 181 16.17 8.90 -15.03
N ILE A 182 16.07 8.42 -13.79
CA ILE A 182 14.95 8.77 -12.90
C ILE A 182 14.92 10.29 -12.65
N ARG A 183 16.08 10.93 -12.45
CA ARG A 183 16.14 12.39 -12.31
C ARG A 183 15.65 13.08 -13.58
N GLU A 184 16.11 12.67 -14.75
CA GLU A 184 15.68 13.23 -16.04
C GLU A 184 14.18 13.05 -16.29
N GLU A 185 13.64 11.88 -15.96
CA GLU A 185 12.21 11.58 -16.05
C GLU A 185 11.38 12.44 -15.08
N ARG A 186 11.87 12.66 -13.86
CA ARG A 186 11.22 13.55 -12.89
C ARG A 186 11.24 15.00 -13.38
N LEU A 187 12.35 15.46 -13.97
CA LEU A 187 12.45 16.80 -14.56
C LEU A 187 11.50 16.96 -15.75
N SER A 188 11.39 15.97 -16.63
CA SER A 188 10.53 16.06 -17.82
C SER A 188 9.04 15.98 -17.52
N LYS A 189 8.65 15.24 -16.47
CA LYS A 189 7.26 15.18 -15.99
C LYS A 189 6.87 16.35 -15.09
N GLY A 190 7.85 16.95 -14.43
CA GLY A 190 7.64 18.07 -13.52
C GLY A 190 7.13 19.30 -14.27
N VAL A 191 6.09 19.93 -13.72
CA VAL A 191 5.62 21.24 -14.18
C VAL A 191 5.83 22.27 -13.07
N PRO A 192 6.07 23.55 -13.40
CA PRO A 192 6.10 24.60 -12.39
C PRO A 192 4.82 24.57 -11.55
N VAL A 193 4.96 24.71 -10.22
CA VAL A 193 3.82 24.62 -9.28
C VAL A 193 2.71 25.61 -9.65
N LYS A 194 3.06 26.78 -10.16
CA LYS A 194 2.09 27.79 -10.63
C LYS A 194 1.19 27.25 -11.75
N GLU A 195 1.75 26.52 -12.72
CA GLU A 195 0.98 25.96 -13.84
C GLU A 195 0.03 24.86 -13.38
N TRP A 196 0.50 23.98 -12.48
CA TRP A 196 -0.36 23.00 -11.83
C TRP A 196 -1.48 23.67 -11.04
N TRP A 197 -1.14 24.69 -10.22
CA TRP A 197 -2.08 25.37 -9.35
C TRP A 197 -3.19 26.07 -10.16
N VAL A 198 -2.88 26.70 -11.30
CA VAL A 198 -3.90 27.32 -12.18
C VAL A 198 -4.91 26.28 -12.65
N LYS A 199 -4.44 25.13 -13.15
CA LYS A 199 -5.30 24.03 -13.62
C LYS A 199 -6.16 23.47 -12.50
N GLU A 200 -5.60 23.32 -11.30
CA GLU A 200 -6.33 22.75 -10.18
C GLU A 200 -7.35 23.75 -9.61
N ARG A 201 -7.01 25.04 -9.55
CA ARG A 201 -7.94 26.11 -9.19
C ARG A 201 -9.18 26.11 -10.07
N GLU A 202 -9.03 25.96 -11.39
CA GLU A 202 -10.18 25.88 -12.31
C GLU A 202 -11.11 24.70 -12.03
N LYS A 203 -10.59 23.59 -11.49
CA LYS A 203 -11.42 22.47 -11.06
C LYS A 203 -12.15 22.81 -9.77
N VAL A 204 -11.44 23.37 -8.78
CA VAL A 204 -12.00 23.76 -7.49
C VAL A 204 -13.09 24.82 -7.66
N ALA A 205 -12.82 25.89 -8.41
CA ALA A 205 -13.77 26.97 -8.68
C ALA A 205 -15.03 26.50 -9.41
N ALA A 206 -14.90 25.49 -10.28
CA ALA A 206 -16.03 24.86 -10.97
C ALA A 206 -16.72 23.75 -10.17
N GLY A 207 -16.31 23.49 -8.92
CA GLY A 207 -16.84 22.41 -8.10
C GLY A 207 -16.59 21.00 -8.67
N ARG A 208 -15.62 20.83 -9.56
CA ARG A 208 -15.27 19.56 -10.23
C ARG A 208 -14.38 18.69 -9.33
N LEU A 209 -14.89 18.37 -8.15
CA LEU A 209 -14.25 17.52 -7.14
C LEU A 209 -15.19 16.34 -6.80
N PRO A 210 -14.65 15.19 -6.36
CA PRO A 210 -15.47 14.09 -5.84
C PRO A 210 -16.38 14.57 -4.70
N GLU A 211 -17.59 14.01 -4.59
CA GLU A 211 -18.59 14.47 -3.61
C GLU A 211 -18.07 14.42 -2.18
N ASP A 212 -17.44 13.30 -1.77
CA ASP A 212 -16.86 13.12 -0.44
C ASP A 212 -15.81 14.21 -0.11
N VAL A 213 -15.06 14.66 -1.12
CA VAL A 213 -14.07 15.73 -0.96
C VAL A 213 -14.74 17.09 -0.77
N LYS A 214 -15.83 17.35 -1.52
CA LYS A 214 -16.63 18.57 -1.35
C LYS A 214 -17.28 18.62 0.02
N GLU A 215 -17.88 17.52 0.46
CA GLU A 215 -18.49 17.41 1.79
C GLU A 215 -17.45 17.66 2.89
N MET A 216 -16.27 17.02 2.80
CA MET A 216 -15.17 17.24 3.74
C MET A 216 -14.75 18.72 3.81
N ILE A 217 -14.60 19.39 2.67
CA ILE A 217 -14.22 20.81 2.63
C ILE A 217 -15.36 21.67 3.19
N ARG A 218 -16.61 21.45 2.77
CA ARG A 218 -17.79 22.21 3.23
C ARG A 218 -17.97 22.12 4.74
N ASP A 219 -17.86 20.91 5.30
CA ASP A 219 -17.95 20.66 6.74
C ASP A 219 -16.76 21.29 7.51
N SER A 220 -15.56 21.27 6.93
CA SER A 220 -14.40 21.96 7.53
C SER A 220 -14.57 23.48 7.54
N MET A 221 -15.07 24.07 6.44
CA MET A 221 -15.31 25.50 6.30
C MET A 221 -16.44 25.98 7.22
N SER A 222 -17.50 25.18 7.42
CA SER A 222 -18.61 25.53 8.31
C SER A 222 -18.21 25.54 9.79
N ARG A 223 -17.15 24.80 10.16
CA ARG A 223 -16.65 24.69 11.53
C ARG A 223 -15.48 25.62 11.85
N SER A 224 -14.81 26.19 10.85
CA SER A 224 -13.64 27.04 11.04
C SER A 224 -13.57 28.16 10.01
N GLU A 225 -13.88 29.38 10.45
CA GLU A 225 -13.74 30.59 9.63
C GLU A 225 -12.30 30.78 9.13
N LYS A 226 -11.31 30.45 9.97
CA LYS A 226 -9.89 30.48 9.58
C LYS A 226 -9.61 29.53 8.41
N MET A 227 -10.05 28.28 8.50
CA MET A 227 -9.85 27.31 7.41
C MET A 227 -10.56 27.76 6.13
N ALA A 228 -11.79 28.26 6.25
CA ALA A 228 -12.55 28.80 5.12
C ALA A 228 -11.83 29.96 4.43
N LYS A 229 -11.30 30.90 5.21
CA LYS A 229 -10.51 32.02 4.71
C LYS A 229 -9.25 31.55 4.01
N GLU A 230 -8.44 30.71 4.66
CA GLU A 230 -7.18 30.21 4.09
C GLU A 230 -7.41 29.41 2.79
N PHE A 231 -8.50 28.62 2.73
CA PHE A 231 -8.87 27.90 1.51
C PHE A 231 -9.20 28.85 0.36
N ARG A 232 -10.05 29.86 0.60
CA ARG A 232 -10.42 30.86 -0.43
C ARG A 232 -9.21 31.69 -0.86
N GLU A 233 -8.37 32.12 0.07
CA GLU A 233 -7.15 32.88 -0.24
C GLU A 233 -6.15 32.06 -1.05
N PHE A 234 -5.87 30.81 -0.63
CA PHE A 234 -4.95 29.92 -1.34
C PHE A 234 -5.41 29.64 -2.76
N TRP A 235 -6.71 29.46 -2.98
CA TRP A 235 -7.30 29.23 -4.30
C TRP A 235 -7.76 30.51 -5.01
N GLN A 236 -7.55 31.70 -4.43
CA GLN A 236 -8.02 32.99 -4.95
C GLN A 236 -9.49 32.96 -5.40
N LEU A 237 -10.38 32.47 -4.55
CA LEU A 237 -11.82 32.34 -4.80
C LEU A 237 -12.58 33.55 -4.21
N PRO A 238 -13.78 33.87 -4.73
CA PRO A 238 -14.65 34.90 -4.14
C PRO A 238 -14.91 34.66 -2.64
N GLU A 239 -15.14 35.74 -1.89
CA GLU A 239 -15.37 35.65 -0.43
C GLU A 239 -16.61 34.83 -0.07
N ASP A 240 -17.62 34.85 -0.94
CA ASP A 240 -18.88 34.11 -0.82
C ASP A 240 -18.78 32.67 -1.38
N PHE A 241 -17.61 32.24 -1.86
CA PHE A 241 -17.45 30.90 -2.41
C PHE A 241 -17.72 29.81 -1.37
N THR A 242 -18.51 28.83 -1.79
CA THR A 242 -18.76 27.56 -1.10
C THR A 242 -18.84 26.42 -2.12
N LEU A 243 -18.45 25.22 -1.71
CA LEU A 243 -18.64 23.97 -2.45
C LEU A 243 -19.96 23.28 -2.10
#